data_AF-A0A486XIK3-F1
#
_entry.id   AF-A0A486XIK3-F1
#
_cell.length_a   1.000
_cell.length_b   1.000
_cell.length_c   1.000
_cell.angle_alpha   90.00
_cell.angle_beta   90.00
_cell.angle_gamma   90.00
#
_symmetry.space_group_name_H-M   'P 1'
#
loop_
_entity.id
_entity.type
_entity.pdbx_description
1 polymer ?
#
loop_
_entity_poly.entity_id
_entity_poly.type
_entity_poly.pdbx_seq_one_letter_code
_entity_poly.pdbx_strand_id
1 'polypeptide(L)'
;MSLDNQDWLSAASDNQPLSKAQLDRLLAQPELQDKLERYHLIGAALRRENASPLAASFTDEFAALLADEPVYQLQSDRNLLQRIRAGLSQAANGRWMQPVAQGAVAAGVALLAVFGVQQYQQTVVTDALSPLPVLQTQPVAGFYTPVSLSQTTVENRFAEQEQQAMLEQQKRLQALLNAHRQQVRVMEQAQQASNSDTNTVKNEQQ
;
A
#
# COMPACT_ATOMS: atom_id res chain seq x y z
N MET A 1 -26.48 -6.85 35.07
CA MET A 1 -25.12 -7.36 35.40
C MET A 1 -24.25 -7.23 34.15
N SER A 2 -23.00 -6.81 34.34
CA SER A 2 -21.87 -6.68 33.38
C SER A 2 -21.98 -5.70 32.20
N LEU A 3 -22.03 -4.40 32.50
CA LEU A 3 -21.57 -3.37 31.54
C LEU A 3 -20.02 -3.39 31.39
N ASP A 4 -19.31 -3.84 32.42
CA ASP A 4 -17.84 -3.76 32.55
C ASP A 4 -17.01 -4.71 31.67
N ASN A 5 -17.59 -5.38 30.67
CA ASN A 5 -16.86 -6.38 29.85
C ASN A 5 -17.24 -6.36 28.36
N GLN A 6 -17.65 -5.20 27.85
CA GLN A 6 -18.01 -5.02 26.44
C GLN A 6 -17.13 -4.00 25.70
N ASP A 7 -16.08 -3.49 26.35
CA ASP A 7 -15.12 -2.54 25.75
C ASP A 7 -14.42 -3.12 24.52
N TRP A 8 -14.18 -4.44 24.54
CA TRP A 8 -13.60 -5.15 23.41
C TRP A 8 -14.48 -5.13 22.16
N LEU A 9 -15.81 -4.95 22.30
CA LEU A 9 -16.72 -4.87 21.15
C LEU A 9 -16.59 -3.53 20.44
N SER A 10 -16.40 -2.44 21.19
CA SER A 10 -16.07 -1.13 20.63
C SER A 10 -14.71 -1.17 19.93
N ALA A 11 -13.71 -1.77 20.58
CA ALA A 11 -12.40 -1.96 19.98
C ALA A 11 -12.47 -2.77 18.67
N ALA A 12 -13.32 -3.81 18.62
CA ALA A 12 -13.54 -4.60 17.41
C ALA A 12 -14.14 -3.78 16.27
N SER A 13 -15.07 -2.86 16.56
CA SER A 13 -15.60 -1.91 15.58
C SER A 13 -14.51 -0.98 15.02
N ASP A 14 -13.47 -0.71 15.81
CA ASP A 14 -12.30 0.08 15.43
C ASP A 14 -11.19 -0.77 14.77
N ASN A 15 -11.53 -1.96 14.26
CA ASN A 15 -10.63 -2.87 13.57
C ASN A 15 -9.47 -3.41 14.44
N GLN A 16 -9.66 -3.46 15.76
CA GLN A 16 -8.72 -4.14 16.67
C GLN A 16 -8.88 -5.67 16.56
N PRO A 17 -7.77 -6.42 16.73
CA PRO A 17 -7.81 -7.87 16.62
C PRO A 17 -8.66 -8.50 17.72
N LEU A 18 -9.51 -9.45 17.31
CA LEU A 18 -10.31 -10.27 18.21
C LEU A 18 -9.58 -11.57 18.57
N SER A 19 -9.60 -11.94 19.85
CA SER A 19 -9.20 -13.28 20.26
C SER A 19 -10.25 -14.32 19.86
N LYS A 20 -9.84 -15.59 19.72
CA LYS A 20 -10.75 -16.69 19.36
C LYS A 20 -11.96 -16.78 20.31
N ALA A 21 -11.74 -16.68 21.62
CA ALA A 21 -12.82 -16.76 22.61
C ALA A 21 -13.82 -15.59 22.50
N GLN A 22 -13.35 -14.39 22.15
CA GLN A 22 -14.23 -13.23 21.92
C GLN A 22 -15.03 -13.40 20.64
N LEU A 23 -14.41 -13.92 19.58
CA LEU A 23 -15.09 -14.22 18.33
C LEU A 23 -16.17 -15.30 18.54
N ASP A 24 -15.84 -16.40 19.21
CA ASP A 24 -16.80 -17.47 19.53
C ASP A 24 -17.98 -16.92 20.34
N ARG A 25 -17.72 -16.01 21.28
CA ARG A 25 -18.76 -15.34 22.06
C ARG A 25 -19.64 -14.42 21.21
N LEU A 26 -19.05 -13.66 20.30
CA LEU A 26 -19.78 -12.78 19.36
C LEU A 26 -20.72 -13.62 18.48
N LEU A 27 -20.23 -14.73 17.94
CA LEU A 27 -21.02 -15.61 17.07
C LEU A 27 -22.15 -16.32 17.82
N ALA A 28 -21.97 -16.64 19.09
CA ALA A 28 -22.99 -17.32 19.90
C ALA A 28 -24.09 -16.40 20.46
N GLN A 29 -23.87 -15.09 20.55
CA GLN A 29 -24.76 -14.15 21.25
C GLN A 29 -25.35 -13.11 20.27
N PRO A 30 -26.64 -13.17 19.91
CA PRO A 30 -27.25 -12.23 18.97
C PRO A 30 -27.21 -10.77 19.48
N GLU A 31 -27.40 -10.57 20.79
CA GLU A 31 -27.29 -9.25 21.43
C GLU A 31 -25.94 -8.54 21.18
N LEU A 32 -24.85 -9.30 21.05
CA LEU A 32 -23.52 -8.73 20.73
C LEU A 32 -23.40 -8.36 19.26
N GLN A 33 -24.05 -9.12 18.37
CA GLN A 33 -24.08 -8.87 16.93
C GLN A 33 -24.87 -7.60 16.65
N ASP A 34 -26.06 -7.45 17.22
CA ASP A 34 -26.89 -6.25 17.13
C ASP A 34 -26.15 -5.00 17.64
N LYS A 35 -25.40 -5.16 18.74
CA LYS A 35 -24.63 -4.05 19.32
C LYS A 35 -23.47 -3.64 18.40
N LEU A 36 -22.78 -4.61 17.80
CA LEU A 36 -21.71 -4.35 16.83
C LEU A 36 -22.25 -3.70 15.55
N GLU A 37 -23.40 -4.16 15.05
CA GLU A 37 -24.10 -3.56 13.91
C GLU A 37 -24.42 -2.08 14.17
N ARG A 38 -24.98 -1.77 15.34
CA ARG A 38 -25.29 -0.37 15.74
C ARG A 38 -24.04 0.50 15.79
N TYR A 39 -22.91 -0.02 16.26
CA TYR A 39 -21.64 0.72 16.25
C TYR A 39 -21.19 1.08 14.83
N HIS A 40 -21.25 0.13 13.91
CA HIS A 40 -20.94 0.39 12.50
C HIS A 40 -21.94 1.36 11.86
N LEU A 41 -23.24 1.25 12.16
CA LEU A 41 -24.26 2.16 11.66
C LEU A 41 -24.03 3.59 12.14
N ILE A 42 -23.77 3.78 13.44
CA ILE A 42 -23.46 5.10 14.02
C ILE A 42 -22.18 5.65 13.38
N GLY A 43 -21.14 4.83 13.23
CA GLY A 43 -19.88 5.21 12.58
C GLY A 43 -20.07 5.67 11.14
N ALA A 44 -20.85 4.93 10.35
CA ALA A 44 -21.20 5.28 8.99
C ALA A 44 -21.98 6.61 8.92
N ALA A 45 -22.97 6.79 9.81
CA ALA A 45 -23.74 8.03 9.91
C ALA A 45 -22.85 9.25 10.25
N LEU A 46 -21.92 9.09 11.20
CA LEU A 46 -20.96 10.15 11.57
C LEU A 46 -20.02 10.52 10.42
N ARG A 47 -19.54 9.53 9.66
CA ARG A 47 -18.70 9.75 8.47
C ARG A 47 -19.48 10.28 7.27
N ARG A 48 -20.80 10.44 7.39
CA ARG A 48 -21.71 10.81 6.30
C ARG A 48 -21.55 9.87 5.11
N GLU A 49 -21.28 8.60 5.39
CA GLU A 49 -21.40 7.55 4.39
C GLU A 49 -22.87 7.52 4.02
N ASN A 50 -23.18 7.89 2.78
CA ASN A 50 -24.55 7.85 2.27
C ASN A 50 -25.09 6.46 2.55
N ALA A 51 -26.22 6.36 3.25
CA ALA A 51 -26.87 5.08 3.52
C ALA A 51 -26.91 4.31 2.20
N SER A 52 -26.13 3.25 2.11
CA SER A 52 -26.10 2.40 0.93
C SER A 52 -27.55 1.98 0.65
N PRO A 53 -28.03 1.92 -0.60
CA PRO A 53 -29.40 1.55 -0.93
C PRO A 53 -29.75 0.09 -0.58
N LEU A 54 -28.93 -0.57 0.24
CA LEU A 54 -29.14 -1.92 0.73
C LEU A 54 -30.38 -1.94 1.64
N ALA A 55 -31.26 -2.89 1.37
CA ALA A 55 -32.39 -3.16 2.24
C ALA A 55 -31.90 -3.62 3.62
N ALA A 56 -32.66 -3.31 4.68
CA ALA A 56 -32.34 -3.77 6.03
C ALA A 56 -32.26 -5.31 6.14
N SER A 57 -32.93 -6.04 5.24
CA SER A 57 -32.90 -7.51 5.15
C SER A 57 -31.68 -8.07 4.41
N PHE A 58 -30.79 -7.23 3.87
CA PHE A 58 -29.69 -7.69 3.03
C PHE A 58 -28.78 -8.69 3.75
N THR A 59 -28.44 -8.43 5.02
CA THR A 59 -27.57 -9.32 5.81
C THR A 59 -28.21 -10.67 6.05
N ASP A 60 -29.53 -10.70 6.29
CA ASP A 60 -30.30 -11.93 6.54
C ASP A 60 -30.42 -12.76 5.26
N GLU A 61 -30.74 -12.12 4.13
CA GLU A 61 -30.82 -12.74 2.81
C GLU A 61 -29.46 -13.31 2.39
N PHE A 62 -28.39 -12.54 2.62
CA PHE A 62 -27.03 -12.98 2.33
C PHE A 62 -26.60 -14.16 3.21
N ALA A 63 -26.92 -14.13 4.50
CA ALA A 63 -26.64 -15.25 5.41
C ALA A 63 -27.39 -16.53 5.00
N ALA A 64 -28.63 -16.40 4.53
CA ALA A 64 -29.42 -17.52 4.02
C ALA A 64 -28.80 -18.11 2.73
N LEU A 65 -28.38 -17.27 1.80
CA LEU A 65 -27.68 -17.71 0.58
C LEU A 65 -26.35 -18.41 0.89
N LEU A 66 -25.60 -17.89 1.86
CA LEU A 66 -24.31 -18.49 2.26
C LEU A 66 -24.51 -19.85 2.94
N ALA A 67 -25.60 -20.04 3.69
CA ALA A 67 -25.94 -21.32 4.30
C ALA A 67 -26.32 -22.40 3.27
N ASP A 68 -26.81 -22.00 2.09
CA ASP A 68 -27.16 -22.89 0.97
C ASP A 68 -25.97 -23.16 0.03
N GLU A 69 -24.80 -22.54 0.27
CA GLU A 69 -23.63 -22.73 -0.58
C GLU A 69 -23.06 -24.16 -0.43
N PRO A 70 -22.80 -24.88 -1.54
CA PRO A 70 -22.13 -26.17 -1.47
C PRO A 70 -20.69 -25.99 -0.95
N VAL A 71 -20.31 -26.81 0.04
CA VAL A 71 -18.96 -26.77 0.62
C VAL A 71 -17.92 -27.20 -0.43
N TYR A 72 -17.30 -26.23 -1.10
CA TYR A 72 -16.14 -26.45 -1.94
C TYR A 72 -14.93 -26.73 -1.04
N GLN A 73 -14.74 -27.99 -0.65
CA GLN A 73 -13.49 -28.42 -0.07
C GLN A 73 -12.40 -28.26 -1.14
N LEU A 74 -11.55 -27.26 -0.97
CA LEU A 74 -10.28 -27.15 -1.69
C LEU A 74 -9.46 -28.40 -1.34
N GLN A 75 -9.69 -29.48 -2.09
CA GLN A 75 -8.85 -30.66 -1.99
C GLN A 75 -7.46 -30.21 -2.40
N SER A 76 -6.57 -30.13 -1.42
CA SER A 76 -5.16 -30.00 -1.69
C SER A 76 -4.76 -31.29 -2.39
N ASP A 77 -4.79 -31.31 -3.72
CA ASP A 77 -4.35 -32.43 -4.53
C ASP A 77 -2.85 -32.60 -4.25
N ARG A 78 -2.51 -33.31 -3.15
CA ARG A 78 -1.14 -33.65 -2.78
C ARG A 78 -0.46 -34.35 -3.96
N ASN A 79 -1.24 -35.07 -4.77
CA ASN A 79 -0.78 -35.70 -6.01
C ASN A 79 -0.26 -34.70 -7.05
N LEU A 80 -0.86 -33.52 -7.20
CA LEU A 80 -0.34 -32.49 -8.12
C LEU A 80 0.98 -31.92 -7.63
N LEU A 81 1.06 -31.55 -6.35
CA LEU A 81 2.31 -31.05 -5.74
C LEU A 81 3.42 -32.11 -5.78
N GLN A 82 3.08 -33.38 -5.58
CA GLN A 82 4.03 -34.50 -5.61
C GLN A 82 4.48 -34.82 -7.04
N ARG A 83 3.59 -34.73 -8.05
CA ARG A 83 3.95 -34.83 -9.48
C ARG A 83 4.84 -33.67 -9.95
N ILE A 84 4.52 -32.44 -9.54
CA ILE A 84 5.33 -31.25 -9.86
C ILE A 84 6.72 -31.39 -9.23
N ARG A 85 6.80 -31.77 -7.94
CA ARG A 85 8.09 -31.99 -7.25
C ARG A 85 8.90 -33.11 -7.89
N ALA A 86 8.27 -34.21 -8.30
CA ALA A 86 8.93 -35.32 -8.98
C ALA A 86 9.45 -34.94 -10.38
N GLY A 87 8.70 -34.13 -11.14
CA GLY A 87 9.15 -33.60 -12.43
C GLY A 87 10.30 -32.60 -12.28
N LEU A 88 10.24 -31.73 -11.28
CA LEU A 88 11.31 -30.78 -10.96
C LEU A 88 12.59 -31.48 -10.47
N SER A 89 12.50 -32.55 -9.68
CA SER A 89 13.68 -33.30 -9.24
C SER A 89 14.36 -34.06 -10.38
N GLN A 90 13.59 -34.53 -11.38
CA GLN A 90 14.17 -35.15 -12.58
C GLN A 90 14.83 -34.10 -13.49
N ALA A 91 14.25 -32.91 -13.61
CA ALA A 91 14.79 -31.82 -14.41
C ALA A 91 15.99 -31.09 -13.76
N ALA A 92 16.04 -31.03 -12.42
CA ALA A 92 17.11 -30.41 -11.64
C ALA A 92 18.45 -31.18 -11.69
N ASN A 93 18.45 -32.45 -12.15
CA ASN A 93 19.68 -33.19 -12.44
C ASN A 93 20.43 -32.68 -13.69
N GLY A 94 19.81 -31.78 -14.47
CA GLY A 94 20.51 -31.04 -15.52
C GLY A 94 21.17 -29.78 -14.95
N ARG A 95 22.51 -29.71 -15.00
CA ARG A 95 23.32 -28.55 -14.55
C ARG A 95 22.98 -27.21 -15.24
N TRP A 96 22.17 -27.23 -16.30
CA TRP A 96 21.70 -26.04 -17.03
C TRP A 96 20.53 -25.28 -16.36
N MET A 97 19.85 -25.87 -15.37
CA MET A 97 18.67 -25.27 -14.73
C MET A 97 18.95 -24.47 -13.45
N GLN A 98 20.16 -24.58 -12.88
CA GLN A 98 20.58 -23.78 -11.72
C GLN A 98 20.36 -22.25 -11.87
N PRO A 99 20.66 -21.60 -13.01
CA PRO A 99 20.40 -20.16 -13.16
C PRO A 99 18.91 -19.81 -13.28
N VAL A 100 18.06 -20.74 -13.74
CA VAL A 100 16.61 -20.51 -13.88
C VAL A 100 15.91 -20.48 -12.52
N ALA A 101 16.41 -21.25 -11.54
CA ALA A 101 15.87 -21.27 -10.19
C ALA A 101 15.91 -19.90 -9.49
N GLN A 102 16.92 -19.07 -9.79
CA GLN A 102 17.04 -17.72 -9.23
C GLN A 102 16.01 -16.74 -9.85
N GLY A 103 15.66 -16.91 -11.13
CA GLY A 103 14.64 -16.10 -11.80
C GLY A 103 13.20 -16.47 -11.44
N ALA A 104 12.96 -17.71 -11.01
CA ALA A 104 11.63 -18.22 -10.68
C ALA A 104 10.95 -17.48 -9.52
N VAL A 105 11.72 -17.01 -8.53
CA VAL A 105 11.17 -16.25 -7.39
C VAL A 105 10.62 -14.90 -7.88
N ALA A 106 11.36 -14.18 -8.73
CA ALA A 106 10.91 -12.91 -9.29
C ALA A 106 9.72 -13.07 -10.26
N ALA A 107 9.75 -14.07 -11.13
CA ALA A 107 8.65 -14.36 -12.06
C ALA A 107 7.37 -14.80 -11.31
N GLY A 108 7.51 -15.58 -10.23
CA GLY A 108 6.39 -15.98 -9.38
C GLY A 108 5.72 -14.78 -8.70
N VAL A 109 6.52 -13.85 -8.16
CA VAL A 109 6.01 -12.59 -7.58
C VAL A 109 5.32 -11.72 -8.65
N ALA A 110 5.88 -11.64 -9.87
CA ALA A 110 5.27 -10.89 -10.96
C ALA A 110 3.93 -11.48 -11.42
N LEU A 111 3.83 -12.82 -11.55
CA LEU A 111 2.57 -13.48 -11.88
C LEU A 111 1.53 -13.31 -10.76
N LEU A 112 1.93 -13.46 -9.48
CA LEU A 112 1.05 -13.18 -8.35
C LEU A 112 0.59 -11.72 -8.31
N ALA A 113 1.46 -10.76 -8.66
CA ALA A 113 1.08 -9.36 -8.76
C ALA A 113 0.09 -9.13 -9.92
N VAL A 114 0.33 -9.69 -11.10
CA VAL A 114 -0.55 -9.53 -12.27
C VAL A 114 -1.91 -10.21 -12.05
N PHE A 115 -1.95 -11.42 -11.49
CA PHE A 115 -3.20 -12.16 -11.25
C PHE A 115 -3.90 -11.77 -9.94
N GLY A 116 -3.17 -11.28 -8.94
CA GLY A 116 -3.72 -10.86 -7.63
C GLY A 116 -4.18 -9.40 -7.58
N VAL A 117 -3.74 -8.53 -8.50
CA VAL A 117 -4.09 -7.09 -8.53
C VAL A 117 -5.55 -6.82 -8.90
N GLN A 118 -6.28 -7.77 -9.48
CA GLN A 118 -7.71 -7.61 -9.73
C GLN A 118 -8.55 -7.53 -8.45
N GLN A 119 -8.08 -8.06 -7.32
CA GLN A 119 -8.88 -8.13 -6.08
C GLN A 119 -8.63 -6.95 -5.12
N TYR A 120 -7.58 -6.15 -5.34
CA TYR A 120 -7.33 -4.96 -4.52
C TYR A 120 -6.75 -3.86 -5.39
N GLN A 121 -7.64 -3.00 -5.90
CA GLN A 121 -7.34 -1.67 -6.41
C GLN A 121 -6.37 -1.65 -7.60
N GLN A 122 -6.96 -1.47 -8.78
CA GLN A 122 -6.37 -0.69 -9.87
C GLN A 122 -5.36 0.34 -9.33
N THR A 123 -4.15 0.35 -9.91
CA THR A 123 -3.13 1.43 -9.85
C THR A 123 -1.94 1.31 -8.88
N VAL A 124 -1.14 0.23 -8.88
CA VAL A 124 0.30 0.37 -8.52
C VAL A 124 1.18 -0.69 -9.22
N VAL A 125 1.55 -0.48 -10.48
CA VAL A 125 2.72 -1.18 -11.06
C VAL A 125 3.37 -0.33 -12.15
N THR A 126 4.00 0.77 -11.76
CA THR A 126 4.98 1.50 -12.59
C THR A 126 6.05 2.19 -11.73
N ASP A 127 6.48 1.58 -10.62
CA ASP A 127 7.52 2.17 -9.75
C ASP A 127 8.71 1.25 -9.43
N ALA A 128 8.82 0.10 -10.09
CA ALA A 128 9.91 -0.86 -9.87
C ALA A 128 11.27 -0.44 -10.50
N LEU A 129 11.47 0.83 -10.87
CA LEU A 129 12.74 1.31 -11.44
C LEU A 129 13.32 2.57 -10.77
N SER A 130 12.81 3.02 -9.62
CA SER A 130 13.36 4.20 -8.93
C SER A 130 14.17 3.83 -7.68
N PRO A 131 15.45 4.25 -7.54
CA PRO A 131 16.30 3.87 -6.41
C PRO A 131 15.99 4.71 -5.14
N LEU A 132 15.76 3.97 -4.05
CA LEU A 132 15.82 4.31 -2.62
C LEU A 132 14.93 5.44 -2.04
N PRO A 133 13.99 5.12 -1.13
CA PRO A 133 13.33 6.12 -0.29
C PRO A 133 14.26 6.51 0.88
N VAL A 134 14.64 7.79 0.94
CA VAL A 134 15.25 8.37 2.15
C VAL A 134 14.16 8.67 3.17
N LEU A 135 14.30 8.09 4.36
CA LEU A 135 13.44 8.38 5.50
C LEU A 135 13.63 9.85 5.92
N GLN A 136 12.59 10.67 5.82
CA GLN A 136 12.52 11.95 6.52
C GLN A 136 11.28 11.97 7.41
N THR A 137 11.49 11.55 8.65
CA THR A 137 10.51 11.63 9.72
C THR A 137 10.61 12.97 10.44
N GLN A 138 9.46 13.63 10.43
CA GLN A 138 8.88 14.45 11.49
C GLN A 138 9.21 15.93 11.63
N PRO A 139 8.17 16.72 11.96
CA PRO A 139 8.13 18.17 11.84
C PRO A 139 8.35 18.83 13.21
N VAL A 140 9.16 19.88 13.24
CA VAL A 140 9.25 20.76 14.41
C VAL A 140 9.12 22.19 13.94
N ALA A 141 7.95 22.76 14.26
CA ALA A 141 7.60 24.18 14.27
C ALA A 141 7.76 24.97 12.96
N GLY A 142 6.63 25.31 12.32
CA GLY A 142 6.59 26.35 11.29
C GLY A 142 5.35 26.27 10.40
N PHE A 143 4.32 27.03 10.79
CA PHE A 143 3.16 27.50 10.01
C PHE A 143 2.59 26.61 8.90
N TYR A 144 1.38 26.12 9.18
CA TYR A 144 0.44 25.57 8.22
C TYR A 144 0.24 26.54 7.03
N THR A 145 0.56 26.08 5.83
CA THR A 145 0.11 26.71 4.58
C THR A 145 -1.11 25.95 4.09
N PRO A 146 -2.30 26.60 4.01
CA PRO A 146 -3.48 25.93 3.47
C PRO A 146 -3.34 25.77 1.96
N VAL A 147 -3.64 24.56 1.48
CA VAL A 147 -3.99 24.32 0.08
C VAL A 147 -5.30 25.05 -0.20
N SER A 148 -5.25 26.06 -1.06
CA SER A 148 -6.35 26.95 -1.36
C SER A 148 -7.43 26.25 -2.18
N LEU A 149 -8.50 25.85 -1.50
CA LEU A 149 -9.85 25.77 -2.08
C LEU A 149 -10.29 27.20 -2.41
N SER A 150 -10.60 27.44 -3.67
CA SER A 150 -11.13 28.70 -4.17
C SER A 150 -12.42 29.07 -3.43
N GLN A 151 -12.34 30.03 -2.50
CA GLN A 151 -13.50 30.78 -2.04
C GLN A 151 -13.18 32.26 -2.15
N THR A 152 -13.88 32.86 -3.10
CA THR A 152 -13.92 34.26 -3.43
C THR A 152 -14.15 35.15 -2.20
N THR A 153 -13.66 36.38 -2.28
CA THR A 153 -14.05 37.58 -1.51
C THR A 153 -13.24 37.96 -0.24
N VAL A 154 -11.95 38.27 -0.36
CA VAL A 154 -11.25 39.27 0.51
C VAL A 154 -10.14 39.99 -0.29
N GLU A 155 -10.51 40.76 -1.31
CA GLU A 155 -9.61 41.14 -2.41
C GLU A 155 -8.51 42.19 -2.10
N ASN A 156 -8.56 43.00 -1.04
CA ASN A 156 -7.71 44.23 -1.02
C ASN A 156 -6.71 44.41 0.14
N ARG A 157 -6.39 43.37 0.92
CA ARG A 157 -5.32 43.48 1.96
C ARG A 157 -4.26 42.38 1.91
N PHE A 158 -4.51 41.30 1.19
CA PHE A 158 -3.58 40.16 1.09
C PHE A 158 -2.83 40.07 -0.24
N ALA A 159 -3.17 40.91 -1.23
CA ALA A 159 -2.53 40.89 -2.56
C ALA A 159 -1.03 41.22 -2.51
N GLU A 160 -0.59 42.16 -1.66
CA GLU A 160 0.84 42.49 -1.51
C GLU A 160 1.60 41.37 -0.79
N GLN A 161 0.96 40.71 0.17
CA GLN A 161 1.56 39.63 0.95
C GLN A 161 1.69 38.34 0.12
N GLU A 162 0.70 38.07 -0.74
CA GLU A 162 0.72 36.98 -1.70
C GLU A 162 1.80 37.19 -2.78
N GLN A 163 1.95 38.42 -3.29
CA GLN A 163 3.03 38.75 -4.24
C GLN A 163 4.42 38.55 -3.62
N GLN A 164 4.61 38.93 -2.35
CA GLN A 164 5.88 38.70 -1.65
C GLN A 164 6.15 37.21 -1.44
N ALA A 165 5.13 36.42 -1.07
CA ALA A 165 5.26 34.98 -0.91
C ALA A 165 5.60 34.28 -2.25
N MET A 166 4.99 34.72 -3.36
CA MET A 166 5.31 34.20 -4.71
C MET A 166 6.74 34.54 -5.12
N LEU A 167 7.23 35.75 -4.83
CA LEU A 167 8.62 36.14 -5.11
C LEU A 167 9.62 35.30 -4.29
N GLU A 168 9.32 34.99 -3.04
CA GLU A 168 10.16 34.11 -2.21
C GLU A 168 10.15 32.67 -2.73
N GLN A 169 9.01 32.17 -3.17
CA GLN A 169 8.90 30.85 -3.82
C GLN A 169 9.74 30.79 -5.11
N GLN A 170 9.68 31.82 -5.95
CA GLN A 170 10.49 31.91 -7.16
C GLN A 170 11.99 31.91 -6.86
N LYS A 171 12.44 32.69 -5.87
CA LYS A 171 13.85 32.71 -5.43
C LYS A 171 14.30 31.35 -4.93
N ARG A 172 13.48 30.67 -4.13
CA ARG A 172 13.78 29.33 -3.61
C ARG A 172 13.89 28.30 -4.72
N LEU A 173 13.01 28.36 -5.71
CA LEU A 173 13.03 27.47 -6.87
C LEU A 173 14.27 27.71 -7.74
N GLN A 174 14.65 28.97 -7.95
CA GLN A 174 15.87 29.31 -8.68
C GLN A 174 17.13 28.81 -7.96
N ALA A 175 17.21 28.96 -6.64
CA ALA A 175 18.31 28.43 -5.85
C ALA A 175 18.41 26.89 -5.95
N LEU A 176 17.25 26.20 -5.88
CA LEU A 176 17.18 24.75 -6.01
C LEU A 176 17.62 24.27 -7.40
N LEU A 177 17.16 24.93 -8.47
CA LEU A 177 17.60 24.63 -9.83
C LEU A 177 19.11 24.80 -10.02
N ASN A 178 19.68 25.85 -9.44
CA ASN A 178 21.12 26.10 -9.49
C ASN A 178 21.91 25.02 -8.72
N ALA A 179 21.45 24.63 -7.53
CA ALA A 179 22.05 23.56 -6.75
C ALA A 179 21.98 22.21 -7.50
N HIS A 180 20.84 21.88 -8.09
CA HIS A 180 20.68 20.66 -8.89
C HIS A 180 21.64 20.63 -10.09
N ARG A 181 21.81 21.74 -10.81
CA ARG A 181 22.78 21.85 -11.91
C ARG A 181 24.23 21.70 -11.46
N GLN A 182 24.56 22.07 -10.23
CA GLN A 182 25.89 21.80 -9.67
C GLN A 182 26.04 20.31 -9.35
N GLN A 183 25.02 19.69 -8.75
CA GLN A 183 25.03 18.25 -8.46
C GLN A 183 25.20 17.41 -9.73
N VAL A 184 24.46 17.72 -10.80
CA VAL A 184 24.59 17.03 -12.09
C VAL A 184 26.03 17.16 -12.64
N ARG A 185 26.64 18.35 -12.57
CA ARG A 185 28.04 18.53 -13.00
C ARG A 185 29.03 17.74 -12.16
N VAL A 186 28.86 17.69 -10.84
CA VAL A 186 29.74 16.87 -9.97
C VAL A 186 29.57 15.39 -10.29
N MET A 187 28.33 14.93 -10.51
CA MET A 187 28.06 13.55 -10.90
C MET A 187 28.67 13.22 -12.28
N GLU A 188 28.53 14.11 -13.26
CA GLU A 188 29.17 13.95 -14.57
C GLU A 188 30.70 13.92 -14.47
N GLN A 189 31.31 14.79 -13.65
CA GLN A 189 32.76 14.77 -13.41
C GLN A 189 33.22 13.48 -12.70
N ALA A 190 32.47 13.00 -11.70
CA ALA A 190 32.75 11.73 -11.04
C ALA A 190 32.65 10.55 -12.03
N GLN A 191 31.69 10.60 -12.96
CA GLN A 191 31.51 9.57 -13.97
C GLN A 191 32.57 9.64 -15.10
N GLN A 192 33.07 10.83 -15.41
CA GLN A 192 34.24 10.99 -16.30
C GLN A 192 35.52 10.50 -15.63
N ALA A 193 35.72 10.77 -14.33
CA ALA A 193 36.86 10.26 -13.57
C ALA A 193 36.88 8.72 -13.53
N SER A 194 35.73 8.06 -13.35
CA SER A 194 35.66 6.58 -13.39
C SER A 194 35.91 5.99 -14.79
N ASN A 195 35.62 6.74 -15.86
CA ASN A 195 35.87 6.33 -17.24
C ASN A 195 37.34 6.55 -17.67
N SER A 196 38.07 7.48 -17.06
CA SER A 196 39.52 7.66 -17.29
C SER A 196 40.39 6.58 -16.62
N ASP A 197 39.95 6.02 -15.49
CA ASP A 197 40.67 4.89 -14.84
C ASP A 197 40.48 3.54 -15.55
N THR A 198 39.51 3.41 -16.46
CA THR A 198 39.30 2.19 -17.24
C THR A 198 40.05 2.17 -18.58
N ASN A 199 40.59 3.30 -19.03
CA ASN A 199 41.40 3.37 -20.27
C ASN A 199 42.92 3.32 -20.03
N THR A 200 43.41 3.56 -18.81
CA THR A 200 44.83 3.37 -18.47
C THR A 200 45.19 1.89 -18.26
N VAL A 201 44.26 1.06 -17.78
CA VAL A 201 44.51 -0.39 -17.58
C VAL A 201 44.51 -1.20 -18.89
N LYS A 202 43.97 -0.66 -20.00
CA LYS A 202 43.95 -1.35 -21.31
C LYS A 202 45.15 -1.08 -22.22
N ASN A 203 45.98 -0.08 -21.93
CA ASN A 203 47.16 0.25 -22.74
C ASN A 203 48.49 -0.25 -22.17
N GLU A 204 48.49 -1.01 -21.06
CA GLU A 204 49.70 -1.66 -20.51
C GLU A 204 49.74 -3.18 -20.77
N GLN A 205 48.87 -3.71 -21.65
CA GLN A 205 48.89 -5.12 -22.06
C GLN A 205 48.92 -5.31 -23.59
N GLN A 206 49.87 -4.64 -24.27
CA GLN A 206 50.42 -5.10 -25.55
C GLN A 206 51.93 -4.83 -25.58
#